data_AF-A0A7J5YEP4-F1
#
_entry.id   AF-A0A7J5YEP4-F1
#
_cell.length_a   1.000
_cell.length_b   1.000
_cell.length_c   1.000
_cell.angle_alpha   90.00
_cell.angle_beta   90.00
_cell.angle_gamma   90.00
#
_symmetry.space_group_name_H-M   'P 1'
#
loop_
_entity.id
_entity.type
_entity.pdbx_description
1 polymer ?
#
loop_
_entity_poly.entity_id
_entity_poly.type
_entity_poly.pdbx_seq_one_letter_code
_entity_poly.pdbx_strand_id
1 'polypeptide(L)'
;MLMEKFPSWPWFRKAFTRPDLGFRNRMRPADVSCSRCRSGVWVHDTQSYSSRMAGSFFKGRILSLFDYKTEKYIIAKNKKVGVLYRLIQLSIIGYIIGWVFVSKKGYQETDTAIQSSVITKLKGVSTPNQKLGYCAESPKVLDGHCRDDEDCEEEKMVIAGNGIKSGRCLRKDENSTGTCEIYGWCPIERKFKPRKPLLLNAENFTIYIKNFILFPKFQFSKSNVLETSDDSFLKKCRFDEQLYPYCPIFRLGDITRRAGYNFQDMATFGGSIGLLIEWDCDLDKGYSNCNPHYHFTRLDVSNNSISTGFNFRHTRYFKNAAGESYRSLFKVYGVRFNIMVHGKAGMFSIIPTAINVGSGLALMGAGAFFCDMILLYLMKKSDSYRERKFEGPK
;
A
#
# COMPACT_ATOMS: atom_id res chain seq x y z
N MET A 1 5.41 -11.55 1.64
CA MET A 1 4.06 -11.04 1.96
C MET A 1 3.18 -11.19 0.72
N LEU A 2 2.70 -12.42 0.47
CA LEU A 2 1.57 -12.78 -0.40
C LEU A 2 1.31 -14.28 -0.17
N MET A 3 1.05 -14.58 1.09
CA MET A 3 0.59 -15.89 1.58
C MET A 3 -0.45 -15.56 2.64
N GLU A 4 -1.55 -14.95 2.21
CA GLU A 4 -2.73 -14.78 3.06
C GLU A 4 -3.94 -14.47 2.17
N LYS A 5 -4.68 -15.52 1.84
CA LYS A 5 -6.15 -15.58 1.69
C LYS A 5 -6.53 -16.75 0.78
N PHE A 6 -6.67 -17.94 1.37
CA PHE A 6 -7.66 -18.91 0.94
C PHE A 6 -8.34 -19.50 2.19
N PRO A 7 -9.67 -19.64 2.21
CA PRO A 7 -10.41 -20.13 3.36
C PRO A 7 -10.24 -21.63 3.55
N SER A 8 -10.34 -22.01 4.82
CA SER A 8 -10.25 -23.34 5.40
C SER A 8 -11.19 -24.40 4.77
N TRP A 9 -10.63 -25.55 4.39
CA TRP A 9 -11.37 -26.81 4.38
C TRP A 9 -10.59 -27.94 5.08
N PRO A 10 -11.24 -28.78 5.91
CA PRO A 10 -10.57 -29.52 6.98
C PRO A 10 -10.42 -31.01 6.62
N TRP A 11 -9.36 -31.37 5.91
CA TRP A 11 -8.97 -32.78 5.72
C TRP A 11 -7.46 -33.07 5.83
N PHE A 12 -6.61 -32.03 5.94
CA PHE A 12 -5.16 -32.19 5.77
C PHE A 12 -4.35 -32.38 7.06
N ARG A 13 -4.97 -32.71 8.20
CA ARG A 13 -4.31 -32.69 9.53
C ARG A 13 -4.24 -34.03 10.26
N LYS A 14 -4.12 -35.16 9.55
CA LYS A 14 -3.78 -36.47 10.15
C LYS A 14 -2.81 -37.23 9.26
N ALA A 15 -1.50 -37.03 9.46
CA ALA A 15 -0.49 -38.00 8.97
C ALA A 15 0.90 -37.83 9.60
N PHE A 16 1.24 -36.71 10.24
CA PHE A 16 2.61 -36.50 10.73
C PHE A 16 2.69 -36.20 12.23
N THR A 17 2.77 -37.27 13.01
CA THR A 17 3.35 -37.31 14.36
C THR A 17 4.19 -38.59 14.52
N ARG A 18 5.51 -38.46 14.30
CA ARG A 18 6.71 -38.93 15.08
C ARG A 18 6.65 -40.23 15.94
N PRO A 19 7.80 -40.82 16.41
CA PRO A 19 9.03 -41.30 15.74
C PRO A 19 9.62 -42.62 16.37
N ASP A 20 10.81 -43.04 15.91
CA ASP A 20 11.86 -43.88 16.56
C ASP A 20 11.64 -45.37 16.92
N LEU A 21 12.45 -46.26 16.31
CA LEU A 21 13.54 -47.04 16.95
C LEU A 21 14.15 -48.05 15.96
N GLY A 22 15.48 -48.02 15.80
CA GLY A 22 16.21 -48.94 14.94
C GLY A 22 16.52 -50.29 15.60
N PHE A 23 17.00 -51.25 14.82
CA PHE A 23 18.13 -52.12 15.19
C PHE A 23 18.59 -52.91 13.96
N ARG A 24 19.91 -52.90 13.75
CA ARG A 24 20.64 -53.73 12.78
C ARG A 24 21.17 -54.93 13.58
N ASN A 25 20.92 -56.16 13.14
CA ASN A 25 21.89 -57.24 13.32
C ASN A 25 21.67 -58.40 12.35
N ARG A 26 22.80 -59.03 12.05
CA ARG A 26 23.17 -59.90 10.95
C ARG A 26 23.01 -61.37 11.37
N MET A 27 22.59 -62.28 10.48
CA MET A 27 23.21 -63.61 10.28
C MET A 27 22.56 -64.40 9.12
N ARG A 28 23.41 -64.86 8.20
CA ARG A 28 23.22 -65.97 7.24
C ARG A 28 23.52 -67.30 7.98
N PRO A 29 23.01 -68.49 7.58
CA PRO A 29 23.46 -69.23 6.37
C PRO A 29 22.34 -70.04 5.64
N ALA A 30 22.38 -70.12 4.30
CA ALA A 30 22.70 -71.30 3.45
C ALA A 30 21.72 -72.49 3.51
N ASP A 31 20.96 -72.77 2.42
CA ASP A 31 21.14 -73.96 1.58
C ASP A 31 20.14 -74.07 0.39
N VAL A 32 20.73 -74.35 -0.78
CA VAL A 32 20.34 -75.29 -1.86
C VAL A 32 18.86 -75.49 -2.23
N SER A 33 18.46 -75.09 -3.44
CA SER A 33 18.33 -76.00 -4.60
C SER A 33 17.67 -75.32 -5.79
N CYS A 34 18.35 -75.40 -6.93
CA CYS A 34 17.86 -75.01 -8.25
C CYS A 34 17.28 -76.24 -8.94
N SER A 35 16.07 -76.14 -9.53
CA SER A 35 15.59 -77.11 -10.51
C SER A 35 14.83 -76.42 -11.65
N ARG A 36 15.55 -76.29 -12.78
CA ARG A 36 15.15 -76.67 -14.14
C ARG A 36 13.83 -76.09 -14.71
N CYS A 37 13.98 -75.13 -15.64
CA CYS A 37 13.20 -75.08 -16.88
C CYS A 37 14.11 -74.64 -18.06
N ARG A 38 14.44 -75.59 -18.94
CA ARG A 38 14.77 -75.37 -20.37
C ARG A 38 13.44 -75.06 -21.09
N SER A 39 13.33 -74.32 -22.20
CA SER A 39 14.10 -74.34 -23.46
C SER A 39 13.62 -73.21 -24.39
N GLY A 40 14.55 -72.63 -25.18
CA GLY A 40 14.43 -72.03 -26.54
C GLY A 40 13.35 -70.97 -26.81
N VAL A 41 13.57 -69.91 -27.59
CA VAL A 41 14.30 -69.83 -28.86
C VAL A 41 14.89 -68.43 -29.05
N TRP A 42 16.12 -68.42 -29.58
CA TRP A 42 16.90 -67.26 -29.98
C TRP A 42 16.48 -66.76 -31.37
N VAL A 43 16.42 -65.44 -31.57
CA VAL A 43 16.73 -64.83 -32.87
C VAL A 43 17.99 -64.00 -32.67
N HIS A 44 19.07 -64.51 -33.25
CA HIS A 44 20.38 -63.87 -33.33
C HIS A 44 20.33 -62.68 -34.29
N ASP A 45 20.92 -61.56 -33.88
CA ASP A 45 21.88 -60.87 -34.74
C ASP A 45 23.21 -60.84 -33.98
N THR A 46 24.11 -61.72 -34.41
CA THR A 46 25.50 -61.76 -33.95
C THR A 46 26.33 -60.72 -34.67
N GLN A 47 27.02 -59.87 -33.93
CA GLN A 47 28.36 -59.47 -34.32
C GLN A 47 29.30 -59.59 -33.11
N SER A 48 30.16 -60.60 -33.20
CA SER A 48 31.17 -60.96 -32.23
C SER A 48 32.37 -60.03 -32.36
N TYR A 49 32.84 -59.43 -31.26
CA TYR A 49 34.25 -59.14 -31.07
C TYR A 49 34.68 -59.41 -29.62
N SER A 50 35.86 -60.03 -29.56
CA SER A 50 36.50 -60.68 -28.44
C SER A 50 36.95 -59.74 -27.31
N SER A 51 36.80 -60.23 -26.08
CA SER A 51 37.72 -60.14 -24.93
C SER A 51 38.57 -58.87 -24.76
N ARG A 52 38.26 -58.02 -23.75
CA ARG A 52 39.23 -57.40 -22.81
C ARG A 52 38.57 -56.38 -21.86
N MET A 53 39.15 -56.32 -20.66
CA MET A 53 39.18 -55.19 -19.71
C MET A 53 38.04 -55.00 -18.68
N ALA A 54 38.45 -55.20 -17.42
CA ALA A 54 37.90 -54.62 -16.20
C ALA A 54 37.86 -53.07 -16.17
N GLY A 55 38.08 -52.38 -17.29
CA GLY A 55 37.83 -50.95 -17.51
C GLY A 55 36.43 -50.63 -18.05
N SER A 56 35.60 -51.65 -18.33
CA SER A 56 34.28 -51.47 -18.97
C SER A 56 33.18 -50.99 -18.01
N PHE A 57 33.30 -51.25 -16.70
CA PHE A 57 32.24 -50.93 -15.73
C PHE A 57 32.10 -49.42 -15.45
N PHE A 58 33.22 -48.70 -15.38
CA PHE A 58 33.24 -47.24 -15.23
C PHE A 58 32.88 -46.53 -16.54
N LYS A 59 33.32 -47.07 -17.67
CA LYS A 59 33.01 -46.52 -19.00
C LYS A 59 31.51 -46.64 -19.33
N GLY A 60 30.89 -47.78 -19.03
CA GLY A 60 29.45 -47.99 -19.21
C GLY A 60 28.57 -47.13 -18.29
N ARG A 61 28.98 -46.88 -17.03
CA ARG A 61 28.24 -45.99 -16.12
C ARG A 61 28.39 -44.51 -16.48
N ILE A 62 29.56 -44.08 -16.95
CA ILE A 62 29.78 -42.69 -17.41
C ILE A 62 29.02 -42.43 -18.71
N LEU A 63 28.95 -43.39 -19.63
CA LEU A 63 28.14 -43.27 -20.84
C LEU A 63 26.64 -43.21 -20.52
N SER A 64 26.18 -43.97 -19.51
CA SER A 64 24.78 -43.91 -19.10
C SER A 64 24.37 -42.59 -18.43
N LEU A 65 25.32 -41.81 -17.88
CA LEU A 65 25.05 -40.43 -17.43
C LEU A 65 24.68 -39.49 -18.58
N PHE A 66 25.02 -39.85 -19.83
CA PHE A 66 24.65 -39.10 -21.03
C PHE A 66 23.44 -39.72 -21.76
N ASP A 67 22.78 -40.74 -21.20
CA ASP A 67 21.57 -41.30 -21.78
C ASP A 67 20.41 -40.31 -21.64
N TYR A 68 19.94 -39.76 -22.76
CA TYR A 68 18.73 -38.93 -22.81
C TYR A 68 17.51 -39.80 -23.15
N LYS A 69 16.57 -39.91 -22.21
CA LYS A 69 15.30 -40.62 -22.43
C LYS A 69 14.27 -39.66 -23.03
N THR A 70 13.64 -40.10 -24.13
CA THR A 70 12.53 -39.41 -24.79
C THR A 70 11.22 -40.14 -24.53
N GLU A 71 10.12 -39.40 -24.38
CA GLU A 71 8.79 -39.98 -24.30
C GLU A 71 8.30 -40.39 -25.70
N LYS A 72 7.71 -41.59 -25.81
CA LYS A 72 6.99 -42.01 -27.01
C LYS A 72 5.63 -41.32 -27.03
N TYR A 73 5.35 -40.54 -28.08
CA TYR A 73 4.08 -39.84 -28.25
C TYR A 73 3.16 -40.55 -29.25
N ILE A 74 1.84 -40.41 -29.06
CA ILE A 74 0.81 -40.99 -29.94
C ILE A 74 0.08 -39.86 -30.66
N ILE A 75 0.13 -39.87 -31.99
CA ILE A 75 -0.55 -38.88 -32.82
C ILE A 75 -2.00 -39.32 -33.06
N ALA A 76 -2.96 -38.66 -32.40
CA ALA A 76 -4.38 -38.85 -32.65
C ALA A 76 -4.83 -38.05 -33.90
N LYS A 77 -5.10 -38.73 -35.02
CA LYS A 77 -5.60 -38.11 -36.27
C LYS A 77 -7.12 -37.82 -36.22
N ASN A 78 -7.56 -36.93 -35.32
CA ASN A 78 -8.96 -36.51 -35.22
C ASN A 78 -9.13 -34.99 -35.39
N LYS A 79 -9.84 -34.55 -36.45
CA LYS A 79 -10.07 -33.14 -36.76
C LYS A 79 -10.78 -32.38 -35.64
N LYS A 80 -11.79 -32.99 -34.98
CA LYS A 80 -12.58 -32.31 -33.93
C LYS A 80 -11.72 -32.01 -32.69
N VAL A 81 -10.93 -32.98 -32.27
CA VAL A 81 -10.04 -32.84 -31.10
C VAL A 81 -8.86 -31.92 -31.41
N GLY A 82 -8.30 -32.02 -32.62
CA GLY A 82 -7.25 -31.10 -33.07
C GLY A 82 -7.73 -29.64 -33.06
N VAL A 83 -8.94 -29.36 -33.55
CA VAL A 83 -9.55 -28.02 -33.48
C VAL A 83 -9.75 -27.59 -32.03
N LEU A 84 -10.30 -28.45 -31.17
CA LEU A 84 -10.49 -28.15 -29.75
C LEU A 84 -9.17 -27.80 -29.05
N TYR A 85 -8.12 -28.59 -29.26
CA TYR A 85 -6.80 -28.34 -28.69
C TYR A 85 -6.21 -27.01 -29.17
N ARG A 86 -6.33 -26.69 -30.47
CA ARG A 86 -5.88 -25.41 -31.02
C ARG A 86 -6.65 -24.22 -30.47
N LEU A 87 -7.98 -24.34 -30.27
CA LEU A 87 -8.78 -23.30 -29.64
C LEU A 87 -8.36 -23.06 -28.18
N ILE A 88 -8.15 -24.13 -27.41
CA ILE A 88 -7.67 -24.02 -26.02
C ILE A 88 -6.28 -23.35 -26.00
N GLN A 89 -5.37 -23.75 -26.88
CA GLN A 89 -4.04 -23.12 -27.00
C GLN A 89 -4.15 -21.62 -27.32
N LEU A 90 -4.97 -21.22 -28.30
CA LEU A 90 -5.16 -19.82 -28.67
C LEU A 90 -5.78 -19.01 -27.53
N SER A 91 -6.75 -19.57 -26.80
CA SER A 91 -7.34 -18.92 -25.63
C SER A 91 -6.32 -18.70 -24.51
N ILE A 92 -5.47 -19.70 -24.24
CA ILE A 92 -4.40 -19.59 -23.24
C ILE A 92 -3.37 -18.53 -23.66
N ILE A 93 -2.93 -18.55 -24.92
CA ILE A 93 -1.98 -17.55 -25.45
C ILE A 93 -2.57 -16.14 -25.39
N GLY A 94 -3.84 -15.99 -25.80
CA GLY A 94 -4.55 -14.72 -25.72
C GLY A 94 -4.68 -14.20 -24.29
N TYR A 95 -4.97 -15.08 -23.32
CA TYR A 95 -4.98 -14.72 -21.91
C TYR A 95 -3.61 -14.27 -21.40
N ILE A 96 -2.54 -15.00 -21.71
CA ILE A 96 -1.18 -14.66 -21.27
C ILE A 96 -0.76 -13.31 -21.86
N ILE A 97 -0.90 -13.12 -23.17
CA ILE A 97 -0.48 -11.88 -23.83
C ILE A 97 -1.36 -10.70 -23.40
N GLY A 98 -2.69 -10.83 -23.47
CA GLY A 98 -3.60 -9.71 -23.22
C GLY A 98 -3.76 -9.38 -21.72
N TRP A 99 -3.99 -10.37 -20.88
CA TRP A 99 -4.24 -10.13 -19.46
C TRP A 99 -2.95 -10.01 -18.65
N VAL A 100 -2.05 -11.00 -18.77
CA VAL A 100 -0.84 -11.05 -17.93
C VAL A 100 0.20 -10.03 -18.38
N PHE A 101 0.53 -9.98 -19.67
CA PHE A 101 1.56 -9.07 -20.17
C PHE A 101 1.03 -7.65 -20.40
N VAL A 102 -0.06 -7.45 -21.14
CA VAL A 102 -0.55 -6.10 -21.45
C VAL A 102 -1.27 -5.46 -20.26
N SER A 103 -2.28 -6.11 -19.68
CA SER A 103 -3.12 -5.48 -18.63
C SER A 103 -2.45 -5.41 -17.26
N LYS A 104 -1.72 -6.46 -16.88
CA LYS A 104 -1.03 -6.53 -15.58
C LYS A 104 0.43 -6.11 -15.60
N LYS A 105 0.98 -5.80 -16.79
CA LYS A 105 2.40 -5.50 -16.99
C LYS A 105 3.33 -6.52 -16.33
N GLY A 106 3.01 -7.81 -16.45
CA GLY A 106 3.77 -8.89 -15.80
C GLY A 106 5.22 -9.03 -16.24
N TYR A 107 5.65 -8.29 -17.26
CA TYR A 107 7.06 -8.17 -17.67
C TYR A 107 7.85 -7.16 -16.82
N GLN A 108 7.15 -6.28 -16.10
CA GLN A 108 7.77 -5.26 -15.28
C GLN A 108 7.97 -5.76 -13.86
N GLU A 109 9.12 -5.43 -13.31
CA GLU A 109 9.34 -5.43 -11.89
C GLU A 109 8.85 -4.11 -11.31
N THR A 110 8.13 -4.15 -10.19
CA THR A 110 7.55 -2.96 -9.58
C THR A 110 8.22 -2.60 -8.26
N ASP A 111 8.39 -1.31 -8.00
CA ASP A 111 8.81 -0.74 -6.72
C ASP A 111 7.69 0.16 -6.17
N THR A 112 7.27 -0.11 -4.94
CA THR A 112 6.28 0.70 -4.20
C THR A 112 6.91 1.38 -2.98
N ALA A 113 8.19 1.12 -2.69
CA ALA A 113 8.91 1.67 -1.54
C ALA A 113 9.48 3.05 -1.89
N ILE A 114 8.58 3.98 -2.21
CA ILE A 114 8.95 5.35 -2.57
C ILE A 114 9.54 6.10 -1.37
N GLN A 115 10.72 6.68 -1.56
CA GLN A 115 11.25 7.67 -0.64
C GLN A 115 10.79 9.04 -1.12
N SER A 116 10.10 9.80 -0.26
CA SER A 116 9.59 11.11 -0.61
C SER A 116 10.01 12.18 0.39
N SER A 117 10.32 13.37 -0.13
CA SER A 117 10.55 14.58 0.66
C SER A 117 9.61 15.67 0.17
N VAL A 118 8.97 16.36 1.12
CA VAL A 118 8.01 17.43 0.83
C VAL A 118 8.42 18.69 1.59
N ILE A 119 8.60 19.78 0.86
CA ILE A 119 8.89 21.09 1.43
C ILE A 119 7.74 22.04 1.06
N THR A 120 7.12 22.62 2.08
CA THR A 120 6.01 23.57 1.94
C THR A 120 6.44 24.96 2.42
N LYS A 121 6.13 25.99 1.64
CA LYS A 121 6.32 27.39 2.04
C LYS A 121 4.99 28.14 1.95
N LEU A 122 4.57 28.74 3.07
CA LEU A 122 3.39 29.60 3.19
C LEU A 122 3.84 31.04 3.47
N LYS A 123 3.08 32.05 3.05
CA LYS A 123 3.35 33.47 3.33
C LYS A 123 2.15 34.10 4.06
N GLY A 124 2.37 34.81 5.18
CA GLY A 124 1.32 35.51 5.96
C GLY A 124 1.87 36.32 7.15
N VAL A 125 1.06 37.23 7.73
CA VAL A 125 1.41 38.17 8.83
C VAL A 125 0.35 38.12 9.94
N SER A 126 0.73 38.25 11.23
CA SER A 126 -0.20 38.36 12.38
C SER A 126 0.47 38.96 13.64
N THR A 127 -0.28 39.67 14.50
CA THR A 127 0.19 40.36 15.73
C THR A 127 -0.68 40.07 16.98
N PRO A 128 -0.09 39.94 18.19
CA PRO A 128 -0.85 39.64 19.45
C PRO A 128 -0.39 40.32 20.76
N ASN A 129 -1.21 40.32 21.85
CA ASN A 129 -0.84 40.72 23.24
C ASN A 129 -1.83 40.26 24.36
N GLN A 130 -1.43 39.39 25.31
CA GLN A 130 -2.16 39.07 26.57
C GLN A 130 -1.18 39.03 27.77
N LYS A 131 -1.66 39.19 29.03
CA LYS A 131 -0.83 39.29 30.27
C LYS A 131 -1.32 38.35 31.39
N LEU A 132 -0.49 38.13 32.42
CA LEU A 132 -0.86 37.36 33.63
C LEU A 132 -1.53 38.29 34.65
N GLY A 133 -2.59 37.87 35.33
CA GLY A 133 -3.29 38.68 36.33
C GLY A 133 -4.51 38.00 36.96
N TYR A 134 -5.34 38.78 37.64
CA TYR A 134 -6.63 38.33 38.18
C TYR A 134 -7.76 38.73 37.24
N CYS A 135 -8.68 37.80 36.96
CA CYS A 135 -9.88 38.07 36.17
C CYS A 135 -10.97 37.02 36.39
N ALA A 136 -12.21 37.36 36.03
CA ALA A 136 -13.37 36.49 36.13
C ALA A 136 -13.27 35.24 35.22
N GLU A 137 -13.51 34.05 35.78
CA GLU A 137 -13.57 32.79 35.04
C GLU A 137 -14.63 32.79 33.92
N SER A 138 -14.45 31.94 32.92
CA SER A 138 -15.38 31.78 31.81
C SER A 138 -16.75 31.29 32.31
N PRO A 139 -17.87 31.95 31.95
CA PRO A 139 -19.24 31.53 32.31
C PRO A 139 -19.70 30.19 31.73
N LYS A 140 -18.80 29.42 31.10
CA LYS A 140 -19.07 28.09 30.54
C LYS A 140 -18.40 26.97 31.33
N VAL A 141 -17.61 27.32 32.35
CA VAL A 141 -16.99 26.35 33.26
C VAL A 141 -17.92 26.24 34.45
N LEU A 142 -18.56 25.08 34.60
CA LEU A 142 -19.57 24.84 35.63
C LEU A 142 -19.00 25.06 37.04
N ASP A 143 -17.78 24.60 37.28
CA ASP A 143 -17.02 24.77 38.52
C ASP A 143 -16.50 26.21 38.75
N GLY A 144 -16.71 27.10 37.78
CA GLY A 144 -16.38 28.53 37.89
C GLY A 144 -17.58 29.41 38.24
N HIS A 145 -18.79 28.85 38.39
CA HIS A 145 -19.98 29.60 38.78
C HIS A 145 -20.07 29.78 40.29
N CYS A 146 -20.48 30.96 40.71
CA CYS A 146 -20.68 31.30 42.11
C CYS A 146 -21.92 32.18 42.29
N ARG A 147 -22.54 32.07 43.46
CA ARG A 147 -23.56 32.99 43.96
C ARG A 147 -22.98 33.87 45.04
N ASP A 148 -22.15 33.28 45.91
CA ASP A 148 -21.48 33.94 47.01
C ASP A 148 -19.98 33.60 47.02
N ASP A 149 -19.19 34.37 47.76
CA ASP A 149 -17.72 34.21 47.82
C ASP A 149 -17.30 32.84 48.38
N GLU A 150 -18.14 32.22 49.21
CA GLU A 150 -17.93 30.87 49.78
C GLU A 150 -17.90 29.77 48.72
N ASP A 151 -18.55 29.96 47.56
CA ASP A 151 -18.52 29.01 46.43
C ASP A 151 -17.15 28.97 45.74
N CYS A 152 -16.31 29.98 45.97
CA CYS A 152 -15.02 30.17 45.32
C CYS A 152 -13.85 29.79 46.23
N GLU A 153 -13.79 28.53 46.69
CA GLU A 153 -12.71 28.04 47.56
C GLU A 153 -11.30 28.46 47.10
N GLU A 154 -10.57 29.17 47.97
CA GLU A 154 -9.24 29.72 47.67
C GLU A 154 -8.21 28.62 47.39
N GLU A 155 -7.24 28.92 46.52
CA GLU A 155 -6.12 28.04 46.13
C GLU A 155 -6.53 26.73 45.42
N LYS A 156 -7.81 26.47 45.19
CA LYS A 156 -8.27 25.35 44.37
C LYS A 156 -8.21 25.69 42.88
N MET A 157 -7.72 24.73 42.08
CA MET A 157 -7.80 24.81 40.62
C MET A 157 -9.24 24.56 40.15
N VAL A 158 -9.70 25.34 39.18
CA VAL A 158 -11.00 25.12 38.53
C VAL A 158 -10.92 23.92 37.59
N ILE A 159 -11.78 22.92 37.77
CA ILE A 159 -11.83 21.71 36.93
C ILE A 159 -12.29 22.10 35.51
N ALA A 160 -11.44 21.82 34.51
CA ALA A 160 -11.61 22.27 33.13
C ALA A 160 -11.68 23.81 32.95
N GLY A 161 -11.15 24.57 33.93
CA GLY A 161 -11.03 26.03 33.91
C GLY A 161 -9.65 26.55 33.49
N ASN A 162 -9.41 27.84 33.74
CA ASN A 162 -8.27 28.58 33.18
C ASN A 162 -7.26 29.07 34.23
N GLY A 163 -7.49 28.82 35.52
CA GLY A 163 -6.64 29.30 36.63
C GLY A 163 -7.04 28.75 38.00
N ILE A 164 -6.46 29.36 39.05
CA ILE A 164 -6.71 29.01 40.46
C ILE A 164 -7.73 30.00 41.03
N LYS A 165 -8.67 29.55 41.87
CA LYS A 165 -9.68 30.41 42.50
C LYS A 165 -9.05 31.32 43.57
N SER A 166 -9.45 32.58 43.58
CA SER A 166 -8.93 33.64 44.48
C SER A 166 -9.78 33.87 45.74
N GLY A 167 -10.86 33.10 45.97
CA GLY A 167 -11.75 33.35 47.12
C GLY A 167 -12.94 34.29 46.85
N ARG A 168 -13.02 34.92 45.67
CA ARG A 168 -13.99 36.01 45.40
C ARG A 168 -14.92 35.71 44.23
N CYS A 169 -16.19 36.05 44.36
CA CYS A 169 -17.22 35.91 43.34
C CYS A 169 -17.47 37.24 42.61
N LEU A 170 -17.25 37.27 41.29
CA LEU A 170 -17.50 38.46 40.47
C LEU A 170 -18.91 38.40 39.87
N ARG A 171 -19.79 39.28 40.33
CA ARG A 171 -21.21 39.38 39.92
C ARG A 171 -21.45 40.70 39.16
N LYS A 172 -22.38 40.69 38.20
CA LYS A 172 -22.79 41.90 37.46
C LYS A 172 -23.92 42.66 38.17
N ASP A 173 -24.87 41.90 38.71
CA ASP A 173 -26.02 42.37 39.49
C ASP A 173 -26.23 41.47 40.72
N GLU A 174 -26.81 41.99 41.82
CA GLU A 174 -27.06 41.27 43.09
C GLU A 174 -27.99 40.05 42.96
N ASN A 175 -28.73 39.91 41.86
CA ASN A 175 -29.58 38.75 41.56
C ASN A 175 -29.04 37.87 40.42
N SER A 176 -27.88 38.22 39.85
CA SER A 176 -27.25 37.46 38.77
C SER A 176 -26.27 36.43 39.32
N THR A 177 -26.18 35.28 38.63
CA THR A 177 -25.13 34.27 38.87
C THR A 177 -23.77 34.85 38.43
N GLY A 178 -22.80 34.84 39.33
CA GLY A 178 -21.45 35.31 39.09
C GLY A 178 -20.50 34.24 38.58
N THR A 179 -19.25 34.63 38.41
CA THR A 179 -18.13 33.73 38.13
C THR A 179 -16.98 34.02 39.09
N CYS A 180 -16.30 32.98 39.57
CA CYS A 180 -15.18 33.16 40.49
C CYS A 180 -14.05 33.98 39.84
N GLU A 181 -13.43 34.85 40.63
CA GLU A 181 -12.15 35.48 40.30
C GLU A 181 -11.07 34.40 40.33
N ILE A 182 -10.31 34.29 39.25
CA ILE A 182 -9.19 33.36 39.16
C ILE A 182 -7.88 34.11 38.93
N TYR A 183 -6.82 33.58 39.53
CA TYR A 183 -5.46 33.94 39.18
C TYR A 183 -5.00 33.11 37.99
N GLY A 184 -4.67 33.78 36.89
CA GLY A 184 -4.33 33.11 35.65
C GLY A 184 -3.99 34.07 34.53
N TRP A 185 -4.16 33.60 33.30
CA TRP A 185 -3.86 34.40 32.12
C TRP A 185 -5.05 35.25 31.71
N CYS A 186 -4.91 36.57 31.85
CA CYS A 186 -6.00 37.53 31.80
C CYS A 186 -5.87 38.55 30.66
N PRO A 187 -6.97 38.92 30.01
CA PRO A 187 -8.33 38.37 30.17
C PRO A 187 -8.46 36.95 29.60
N ILE A 188 -9.31 36.13 30.25
CA ILE A 188 -9.58 34.73 29.84
C ILE A 188 -10.24 34.69 28.46
N GLU A 189 -10.00 33.58 27.74
CA GLU A 189 -10.58 33.28 26.42
C GLU A 189 -12.11 33.40 26.48
N ARG A 190 -12.66 34.52 26.00
CA ARG A 190 -14.10 34.61 25.73
C ARG A 190 -14.41 33.61 24.62
N LYS A 191 -15.32 32.65 24.85
CA LYS A 191 -15.79 31.75 23.78
C LYS A 191 -16.66 32.52 22.78
N PHE A 192 -16.03 33.33 21.94
CA PHE A 192 -16.62 33.77 20.69
C PHE A 192 -16.44 32.64 19.69
N LYS A 193 -17.53 31.99 19.27
CA LYS A 193 -17.49 31.24 18.01
C LYS A 193 -17.46 32.32 16.92
N PRO A 194 -16.38 32.45 16.14
CA PRO A 194 -16.37 33.39 15.05
C PRO A 194 -17.54 33.07 14.12
N ARG A 195 -18.41 34.05 13.86
CA ARG A 195 -19.47 33.90 12.84
C ARG A 195 -18.89 34.00 11.42
N LYS A 196 -17.69 34.57 11.29
CA LYS A 196 -16.92 34.77 10.06
C LYS A 196 -15.43 34.59 10.35
N PRO A 197 -14.62 34.12 9.38
CA PRO A 197 -13.20 33.96 9.58
C PRO A 197 -12.51 35.33 9.62
N LEU A 198 -11.53 35.48 10.52
CA LEU A 198 -10.77 36.74 10.66
C LEU A 198 -9.91 37.04 9.41
N LEU A 199 -9.42 36.00 8.73
CA LEU A 199 -8.60 36.12 7.52
C LEU A 199 -9.40 35.66 6.29
N LEU A 200 -10.34 36.47 5.82
CA LEU A 200 -11.09 36.20 4.57
C LEU A 200 -10.16 36.07 3.35
N ASN A 201 -9.10 36.89 3.30
CA ASN A 201 -8.13 36.89 2.21
C ASN A 201 -7.21 35.66 2.19
N ALA A 202 -7.26 34.79 3.20
CA ALA A 202 -6.45 33.56 3.22
C ALA A 202 -6.83 32.59 2.10
N GLU A 203 -8.04 32.70 1.52
CA GLU A 203 -8.44 31.93 0.33
C GLU A 203 -7.50 32.20 -0.86
N ASN A 204 -6.95 33.41 -0.94
CA ASN A 204 -6.05 33.86 -2.02
C ASN A 204 -4.59 33.51 -1.76
N PHE A 205 -4.28 32.90 -0.63
CA PHE A 205 -2.91 32.48 -0.36
C PHE A 205 -2.53 31.33 -1.28
N THR A 206 -1.24 31.30 -1.62
CA THR A 206 -0.65 30.25 -2.44
C THR A 206 0.31 29.43 -1.60
N ILE A 207 0.21 28.11 -1.72
CA ILE A 207 1.18 27.16 -1.20
C ILE A 207 2.06 26.67 -2.34
N TYR A 208 3.37 26.75 -2.14
CA TYR A 208 4.35 26.12 -3.02
C TYR A 208 4.75 24.77 -2.43
N ILE A 209 4.59 23.71 -3.23
CA ILE A 209 4.87 22.33 -2.84
C ILE A 209 5.99 21.79 -3.72
N LYS A 210 7.17 21.64 -3.13
CA LYS A 210 8.27 20.90 -3.77
C LYS A 210 8.29 19.48 -3.23
N ASN A 211 8.02 18.53 -4.10
CA ASN A 211 8.06 17.11 -3.81
C ASN A 211 9.17 16.45 -4.63
N PHE A 212 10.07 15.76 -3.94
CA PHE A 212 11.11 14.91 -4.52
C PHE A 212 10.80 13.46 -4.22
N ILE A 213 10.91 12.61 -5.24
CA ILE A 213 10.69 11.17 -5.14
C ILE A 213 11.93 10.41 -5.58
N LEU A 214 12.19 9.28 -4.93
CA LEU A 214 13.24 8.33 -5.26
C LEU A 214 12.67 6.92 -5.15
N PHE A 215 12.80 6.15 -6.24
CA PHE A 215 12.58 4.72 -6.26
C PHE A 215 13.93 4.01 -6.12
N PRO A 216 14.32 3.57 -4.90
CA PRO A 216 15.66 3.08 -4.62
C PRO A 216 15.98 1.83 -5.44
N LYS A 217 14.98 0.99 -5.75
CA LYS A 217 15.19 -0.24 -6.52
C LYS A 217 15.71 0.00 -7.93
N PHE A 218 15.27 1.09 -8.55
CA PHE A 218 15.67 1.47 -9.92
C PHE A 218 16.65 2.65 -9.94
N GLN A 219 17.05 3.16 -8.77
CA GLN A 219 17.83 4.39 -8.61
C GLN A 219 17.25 5.59 -9.38
N PHE A 220 15.94 5.59 -9.61
CA PHE A 220 15.25 6.64 -10.34
C PHE A 220 14.79 7.72 -9.38
N SER A 221 15.16 8.97 -9.65
CA SER A 221 14.69 10.11 -8.88
C SER A 221 14.07 11.18 -9.76
N LYS A 222 13.03 11.83 -9.26
CA LYS A 222 12.34 12.91 -9.98
C LYS A 222 11.72 13.91 -9.01
N SER A 223 11.59 15.15 -9.45
CA SER A 223 10.90 16.22 -8.74
C SER A 223 9.60 16.57 -9.46
N ASN A 224 8.57 17.01 -8.73
CA ASN A 224 7.35 17.54 -9.35
C ASN A 224 7.57 18.89 -10.05
N VAL A 225 8.63 19.61 -9.68
CA VAL A 225 9.00 20.87 -10.31
C VAL A 225 9.68 20.56 -11.64
N LEU A 226 9.10 21.04 -12.73
CA LEU A 226 9.68 20.93 -14.07
C LEU A 226 11.06 21.60 -14.10
N GLU A 227 12.07 20.89 -14.62
CA GLU A 227 13.38 21.45 -14.90
C GLU A 227 13.25 22.37 -16.13
N THR A 228 13.03 23.66 -15.88
CA THR A 228 12.97 24.70 -16.92
C THR A 228 14.03 25.76 -16.66
N SER A 229 14.58 26.32 -17.73
CA SER A 229 15.51 27.45 -17.69
C SER A 229 14.81 28.80 -17.46
N ASP A 230 13.47 28.83 -17.50
CA ASP A 230 12.69 30.06 -17.33
C ASP A 230 12.27 30.29 -15.87
N ASP A 231 13.00 31.16 -15.18
CA ASP A 231 12.68 31.62 -13.82
C ASP A 231 11.32 32.35 -13.73
N SER A 232 10.75 32.76 -14.86
CA SER A 232 9.45 33.46 -14.91
C SER A 232 8.26 32.49 -14.84
N PHE A 233 8.45 31.22 -15.20
CA PHE A 233 7.41 30.19 -15.15
C PHE A 233 6.84 30.05 -13.74
N LEU A 234 7.71 29.88 -12.73
CA LEU A 234 7.29 29.72 -11.33
C LEU A 234 6.66 30.99 -10.73
N LYS A 235 6.92 32.16 -11.31
CA LYS A 235 6.31 33.42 -10.84
C LYS A 235 4.85 33.54 -11.31
N LYS A 236 4.56 33.02 -12.52
CA LYS A 236 3.26 33.17 -13.19
C LYS A 236 2.36 31.94 -13.03
N CYS A 237 2.92 30.74 -12.96
CA CYS A 237 2.12 29.52 -12.99
C CYS A 237 1.20 29.41 -11.76
N ARG A 238 0.02 28.87 -12.00
CA ARG A 238 -0.93 28.43 -10.97
C ARG A 238 -1.43 27.06 -11.40
N PHE A 239 -1.54 26.14 -10.45
CA PHE A 239 -2.03 24.80 -10.72
C PHE A 239 -3.45 24.85 -11.27
N ASP A 240 -3.61 24.26 -12.44
CA ASP A 240 -4.92 23.97 -13.02
C ASP A 240 -4.84 22.62 -13.74
N GLU A 241 -5.89 21.81 -13.62
CA GLU A 241 -5.91 20.44 -14.11
C GLU A 241 -5.83 20.33 -15.64
N GLN A 242 -6.32 21.35 -16.37
CA GLN A 242 -6.33 21.34 -17.83
C GLN A 242 -5.21 22.21 -18.41
N LEU A 243 -5.00 23.41 -17.85
CA LEU A 243 -4.06 24.38 -18.40
C LEU A 243 -2.62 24.15 -17.92
N TYR A 244 -2.43 23.91 -16.62
CA TYR A 244 -1.11 23.81 -15.98
C TYR A 244 -1.06 22.68 -14.93
N PRO A 245 -1.21 21.41 -15.32
CA PRO A 245 -1.36 20.28 -14.40
C PRO A 245 -0.10 20.00 -13.56
N TYR A 246 1.07 20.49 -13.99
CA TYR A 246 2.34 20.25 -13.31
C TYR A 246 2.86 21.47 -12.54
N CYS A 247 2.08 22.55 -12.42
CA CYS A 247 2.52 23.70 -11.64
C CYS A 247 2.50 23.38 -10.12
N PRO A 248 3.60 23.58 -9.40
CA PRO A 248 3.71 23.25 -7.97
C PRO A 248 3.09 24.31 -7.02
N ILE A 249 2.40 25.33 -7.58
CA ILE A 249 1.83 26.45 -6.82
C ILE A 249 0.31 26.35 -6.84
N PHE A 250 -0.26 26.12 -5.66
CA PHE A 250 -1.69 25.92 -5.47
C PHE A 250 -2.27 27.07 -4.68
N ARG A 251 -3.44 27.56 -5.07
CA ARG A 251 -4.21 28.51 -4.27
C ARG A 251 -5.06 27.74 -3.25
N LEU A 252 -5.11 28.22 -2.01
CA LEU A 252 -5.80 27.51 -0.93
C LEU A 252 -7.30 27.33 -1.18
N GLY A 253 -7.96 28.36 -1.74
CA GLY A 253 -9.38 28.27 -2.10
C GLY A 253 -9.68 27.23 -3.17
N ASP A 254 -8.79 27.09 -4.16
CA ASP A 254 -8.98 26.11 -5.24
C ASP A 254 -8.81 24.68 -4.73
N ILE A 255 -7.91 24.45 -3.77
CA ILE A 255 -7.75 23.15 -3.10
C ILE A 255 -9.05 22.75 -2.39
N THR A 256 -9.61 23.63 -1.54
CA THR A 256 -10.84 23.31 -0.80
C THR A 256 -12.04 23.14 -1.73
N ARG A 257 -12.12 23.96 -2.79
CA ARG A 257 -13.21 23.89 -3.77
C ARG A 257 -13.17 22.58 -4.56
N ARG A 258 -11.98 22.10 -4.94
CA ARG A 258 -11.79 20.79 -5.60
C ARG A 258 -12.12 19.62 -4.66
N ALA A 259 -11.90 19.78 -3.35
CA ALA A 259 -12.36 18.82 -2.36
C ALA A 259 -13.89 18.88 -2.11
N GLY A 260 -14.62 19.82 -2.72
CA GLY A 260 -16.07 19.97 -2.61
C GLY A 260 -16.54 20.84 -1.44
N TYR A 261 -15.66 21.65 -0.83
CA TYR A 261 -15.99 22.46 0.35
C TYR A 261 -15.68 23.94 0.17
N ASN A 262 -16.43 24.80 0.87
CA ASN A 262 -16.20 26.23 0.89
C ASN A 262 -15.07 26.59 1.88
N PHE A 263 -14.08 27.35 1.41
CA PHE A 263 -12.92 27.75 2.22
C PHE A 263 -13.33 28.52 3.48
N GLN A 264 -14.34 29.39 3.39
CA GLN A 264 -14.77 30.29 4.46
C GLN A 264 -15.39 29.52 5.62
N ASP A 265 -16.16 28.47 5.31
CA ASP A 265 -16.75 27.59 6.32
C ASP A 265 -15.65 26.78 7.01
N MET A 266 -14.71 26.24 6.23
CA MET A 266 -13.56 25.50 6.78
C MET A 266 -12.62 26.40 7.59
N ALA A 267 -12.47 27.68 7.23
CA ALA A 267 -11.68 28.65 8.00
C ALA A 267 -12.36 29.04 9.32
N THR A 268 -13.69 28.96 9.38
CA THR A 268 -14.48 29.31 10.58
C THR A 268 -14.56 28.16 11.57
N PHE A 269 -14.90 26.96 11.09
CA PHE A 269 -15.10 25.77 11.94
C PHE A 269 -13.82 24.94 12.08
N GLY A 270 -12.83 25.17 11.22
CA GLY A 270 -11.66 24.32 11.07
C GLY A 270 -11.96 23.09 10.22
N GLY A 271 -10.92 22.48 9.66
CA GLY A 271 -11.05 21.23 8.92
C GLY A 271 -9.71 20.68 8.45
N SER A 272 -9.72 19.47 7.91
CA SER A 272 -8.51 18.78 7.47
C SER A 272 -8.66 18.33 6.03
N ILE A 273 -7.79 18.82 5.14
CA ILE A 273 -7.76 18.44 3.72
C ILE A 273 -6.52 17.58 3.46
N GLY A 274 -6.72 16.47 2.78
CA GLY A 274 -5.68 15.63 2.20
C GLY A 274 -5.34 16.09 0.79
N LEU A 275 -4.06 16.34 0.53
CA LEU A 275 -3.50 16.56 -0.80
C LEU A 275 -2.67 15.34 -1.15
N LEU A 276 -3.22 14.49 -2.01
CA LEU A 276 -2.60 13.26 -2.46
C LEU A 276 -1.82 13.53 -3.75
N ILE A 277 -0.52 13.24 -3.73
CA ILE A 277 0.37 13.28 -4.90
C ILE A 277 0.65 11.83 -5.30
N GLU A 278 0.12 11.42 -6.43
CA GLU A 278 0.28 10.07 -6.97
C GLU A 278 1.30 10.05 -8.11
N TRP A 279 2.24 9.11 -8.03
CA TRP A 279 3.27 8.86 -9.04
C TRP A 279 3.13 7.43 -9.57
N ASP A 280 2.35 7.22 -10.62
CA ASP A 280 2.32 5.94 -11.35
C ASP A 280 3.21 6.02 -12.58
N CYS A 281 4.43 5.51 -12.45
CA CYS A 281 5.49 5.71 -13.41
C CYS A 281 5.88 4.42 -14.13
N ASP A 282 5.80 4.47 -15.45
CA ASP A 282 6.30 3.43 -16.34
C ASP A 282 7.68 3.85 -16.85
N LEU A 283 8.73 3.32 -16.21
CA LEU A 283 10.11 3.73 -16.48
C LEU A 283 10.61 3.28 -17.87
N ASP A 284 9.89 2.37 -18.53
CA ASP A 284 10.21 1.94 -19.90
C ASP A 284 9.90 3.03 -20.94
N LYS A 285 8.96 3.95 -20.63
CA LYS A 285 8.56 5.06 -21.53
C LYS A 285 9.48 6.27 -21.42
N GLY A 286 10.37 6.30 -20.43
CA GLY A 286 11.34 7.37 -20.21
C GLY A 286 10.92 8.42 -19.16
N TYR A 287 11.87 9.30 -18.85
CA TYR A 287 11.79 10.24 -17.72
C TYR A 287 10.63 11.25 -17.84
N SER A 288 10.33 11.74 -19.05
CA SER A 288 9.31 12.78 -19.31
C SER A 288 7.87 12.34 -19.02
N ASN A 289 7.60 11.04 -19.05
CA ASN A 289 6.23 10.51 -18.97
C ASN A 289 5.80 10.18 -17.53
N CYS A 290 6.74 10.14 -16.59
CA CYS A 290 6.49 9.92 -15.17
C CYS A 290 6.15 11.26 -14.51
N ASN A 291 4.87 11.65 -14.43
CA ASN A 291 4.47 12.93 -13.88
C ASN A 291 3.49 12.76 -12.72
N PRO A 292 3.42 13.72 -11.77
CA PRO A 292 2.56 13.59 -10.61
C PRO A 292 1.10 13.89 -10.96
N HIS A 293 0.18 13.13 -10.37
CA HIS A 293 -1.24 13.41 -10.35
C HIS A 293 -1.68 13.89 -8.97
N TYR A 294 -2.50 14.94 -8.93
CA TYR A 294 -2.93 15.59 -7.69
C TYR A 294 -4.40 15.33 -7.41
N HIS A 295 -4.69 14.80 -6.22
CA HIS A 295 -6.05 14.57 -5.74
C HIS A 295 -6.27 15.29 -4.41
N PHE A 296 -7.50 15.81 -4.21
CA PHE A 296 -7.86 16.58 -3.02
C PHE A 296 -9.07 15.94 -2.34
N THR A 297 -8.98 15.67 -1.05
CA THR A 297 -10.07 15.04 -0.28
C THR A 297 -10.15 15.62 1.12
N ARG A 298 -11.30 15.51 1.78
CA ARG A 298 -11.47 15.91 3.19
C ARG A 298 -11.23 14.72 4.11
N LEU A 299 -10.40 14.91 5.13
CA LEU A 299 -9.94 13.84 6.03
C LEU A 299 -10.69 13.81 7.37
N ASP A 300 -11.28 14.94 7.79
CA ASP A 300 -11.97 15.08 9.08
C ASP A 300 -13.47 14.70 9.04
N VAL A 301 -13.86 13.83 8.10
CA VAL A 301 -15.24 13.31 8.01
C VAL A 301 -15.36 12.10 8.94
N SER A 302 -15.86 12.32 10.16
CA SER A 302 -16.22 11.26 11.10
C SER A 302 -17.74 11.12 11.20
N ASN A 303 -18.24 9.89 11.36
CA ASN A 303 -19.68 9.63 11.53
C ASN A 303 -20.25 10.15 12.86
N ASN A 304 -19.39 10.58 13.80
CA ASN A 304 -19.79 11.06 15.12
C ASN A 304 -19.54 12.58 15.24
N SER A 305 -20.57 13.34 15.56
CA SER A 305 -20.59 14.81 15.66
C SER A 305 -19.74 15.42 16.81
N ILE A 306 -18.97 14.61 17.52
CA ILE A 306 -18.30 14.99 18.78
C ILE A 306 -17.16 16.00 18.55
N SER A 307 -16.52 15.98 17.38
CA SER A 307 -15.49 16.97 17.03
C SER A 307 -15.42 17.16 15.51
N THR A 308 -16.35 17.95 14.97
CA THR A 308 -16.25 18.42 13.57
C THR A 308 -15.29 19.61 13.50
N GLY A 309 -14.21 19.47 12.74
CA GLY A 309 -13.24 20.53 12.46
C GLY A 309 -11.89 20.39 13.18
N PHE A 310 -10.97 21.30 12.86
CA PHE A 310 -9.60 21.31 13.38
C PHE A 310 -9.30 22.62 14.13
N ASN A 311 -8.88 22.50 15.39
CA ASN A 311 -8.42 23.63 16.18
C ASN A 311 -7.29 23.21 17.13
N PHE A 312 -6.41 24.15 17.46
CA PHE A 312 -5.37 23.94 18.45
C PHE A 312 -5.09 25.22 19.24
N ARG A 313 -4.48 25.07 20.42
CA ARG A 313 -4.05 26.19 21.27
C ARG A 313 -2.53 26.26 21.28
N HIS A 314 -2.00 27.47 21.15
CA HIS A 314 -0.56 27.76 21.21
C HIS A 314 -0.33 29.01 22.06
N THR A 315 0.78 29.09 22.79
CA THR A 315 1.12 30.22 23.65
C THR A 315 2.49 30.78 23.27
N ARG A 316 2.58 32.10 23.11
CA ARG A 316 3.87 32.82 23.00
C ARG A 316 4.13 33.60 24.28
N TYR A 317 5.25 33.36 24.93
CA TYR A 317 5.66 34.04 26.15
C TYR A 317 6.60 35.21 25.83
N PHE A 318 6.45 36.30 26.56
CA PHE A 318 7.18 37.54 26.41
C PHE A 318 7.50 38.12 27.80
N LYS A 319 8.44 39.06 27.86
CA LYS A 319 8.77 39.82 29.08
C LYS A 319 8.76 41.32 28.77
N ASN A 320 8.18 42.13 29.65
CA ASN A 320 8.19 43.58 29.54
C ASN A 320 9.54 44.16 30.01
N ALA A 321 9.78 45.45 29.74
CA ALA A 321 10.94 46.18 30.25
C ALA A 321 11.03 46.19 31.80
N ALA A 322 9.89 46.05 32.48
CA ALA A 322 9.81 45.92 33.95
C ALA A 322 10.06 44.49 34.48
N GLY A 323 10.41 43.52 33.62
CA GLY A 323 10.64 42.12 34.02
C GLY A 323 9.38 41.25 34.16
N GLU A 324 8.19 41.85 34.09
CA GLU A 324 6.91 41.12 34.14
C GLU A 324 6.76 40.17 32.94
N SER A 325 6.42 38.92 33.22
CA SER A 325 6.17 37.90 32.19
C SER A 325 4.73 37.97 31.70
N TYR A 326 4.55 38.07 30.38
CA TYR A 326 3.25 38.07 29.73
C TYR A 326 3.19 36.99 28.63
N ARG A 327 2.01 36.54 28.22
CA ARG A 327 1.87 35.53 27.16
C ARG A 327 0.68 35.87 26.29
N SER A 328 0.83 35.67 24.99
CA SER A 328 -0.30 35.63 24.07
C SER A 328 -0.76 34.18 23.89
N LEU A 329 -1.97 33.84 24.34
CA LEU A 329 -2.64 32.58 24.05
C LEU A 329 -3.42 32.70 22.74
N PHE A 330 -3.11 31.84 21.79
CA PHE A 330 -3.80 31.72 20.51
C PHE A 330 -4.62 30.45 20.52
N LYS A 331 -5.91 30.58 20.28
CA LYS A 331 -6.71 29.46 19.81
C LYS A 331 -6.97 29.64 18.33
N VAL A 332 -6.39 28.75 17.54
CA VAL A 332 -6.40 28.86 16.09
C VAL A 332 -7.38 27.85 15.53
N TYR A 333 -8.32 28.36 14.75
CA TYR A 333 -9.19 27.58 13.88
C TYR A 333 -8.66 27.75 12.46
N GLY A 334 -8.62 26.65 11.70
CA GLY A 334 -8.14 26.74 10.34
C GLY A 334 -8.11 25.40 9.62
N VAL A 335 -7.62 25.47 8.39
CA VAL A 335 -7.51 24.31 7.50
C VAL A 335 -6.13 23.70 7.67
N ARG A 336 -6.09 22.42 8.03
CA ARG A 336 -4.86 21.62 8.03
C ARG A 336 -4.74 20.89 6.70
N PHE A 337 -3.66 21.15 5.96
CA PHE A 337 -3.34 20.40 4.75
C PHE A 337 -2.38 19.26 5.09
N ASN A 338 -2.76 18.02 4.80
CA ASN A 338 -1.89 16.85 4.93
C ASN A 338 -1.48 16.41 3.53
N ILE A 339 -0.19 16.57 3.22
CA ILE A 339 0.36 16.15 1.93
C ILE A 339 0.77 14.70 2.05
N MET A 340 0.18 13.84 1.23
CA MET A 340 0.41 12.41 1.18
C MET A 340 0.99 12.07 -0.18
N VAL A 341 2.10 11.36 -0.21
CA VAL A 341 2.77 11.00 -1.47
C VAL A 341 2.69 9.49 -1.62
N HIS A 342 2.11 9.05 -2.73
CA HIS A 342 2.05 7.66 -3.12
C HIS A 342 2.74 7.49 -4.46
N GLY A 343 3.40 6.36 -4.65
CA GLY A 343 3.99 6.09 -5.94
C GLY A 343 4.29 4.62 -6.16
N LYS A 344 4.29 4.27 -7.44
CA LYS A 344 4.60 2.97 -7.98
C LYS A 344 5.41 3.19 -9.24
N ALA A 345 6.59 2.58 -9.30
CA ALA A 345 7.37 2.54 -10.53
C ALA A 345 7.41 1.11 -11.07
N GLY A 346 7.29 0.95 -12.38
CA GLY A 346 7.51 -0.30 -13.10
C GLY A 346 8.65 -0.14 -14.10
N MET A 347 9.56 -1.11 -14.16
CA MET A 347 10.62 -1.19 -15.17
C MET A 347 10.75 -2.62 -15.68
N PHE A 348 11.06 -2.79 -16.97
CA PHE A 348 11.28 -4.10 -17.57
C PHE A 348 12.35 -4.90 -16.81
N SER A 349 12.01 -6.16 -16.49
CA SER A 349 12.94 -7.10 -15.85
C SER A 349 12.75 -8.49 -16.44
N ILE A 350 13.87 -9.15 -16.75
CA ILE A 350 13.85 -10.47 -17.38
C ILE A 350 13.33 -11.56 -16.43
N ILE A 351 13.53 -11.39 -15.12
CA ILE A 351 13.15 -12.37 -14.10
C ILE A 351 11.62 -12.59 -14.06
N PRO A 352 10.77 -11.56 -13.81
CA PRO A 352 9.32 -11.74 -13.81
C PRO A 352 8.80 -12.15 -15.19
N THR A 353 9.44 -11.67 -16.26
CA THR A 353 9.12 -12.08 -17.63
C THR A 353 9.30 -13.59 -17.82
N ALA A 354 10.46 -14.14 -17.47
CA ALA A 354 10.75 -15.57 -17.58
C ALA A 354 9.84 -16.42 -16.70
N ILE A 355 9.53 -15.98 -15.47
CA ILE A 355 8.60 -16.67 -14.57
C ILE A 355 7.19 -16.73 -15.17
N ASN A 356 6.71 -15.62 -15.74
CA ASN A 356 5.38 -15.55 -16.34
C ASN A 356 5.30 -16.33 -17.66
N VAL A 357 6.34 -16.30 -18.49
CA VAL A 357 6.43 -17.17 -19.68
C VAL A 357 6.45 -18.65 -19.27
N GLY A 358 7.29 -19.03 -18.30
CA GLY A 358 7.38 -20.40 -17.81
C GLY A 358 6.07 -20.91 -17.22
N SER A 359 5.40 -20.08 -16.41
CA SER A 359 4.07 -20.39 -15.87
C SER A 359 3.01 -20.52 -16.98
N GLY A 360 3.10 -19.67 -18.00
CA GLY A 360 2.24 -19.74 -19.19
C GLY A 360 2.43 -21.03 -20.00
N LEU A 361 3.67 -21.47 -20.21
CA LEU A 361 4.00 -22.74 -20.87
C LEU A 361 3.50 -23.94 -20.06
N ALA A 362 3.63 -23.91 -18.74
CA ALA A 362 3.09 -24.95 -17.87
C ALA A 362 1.55 -25.06 -18.00
N LEU A 363 0.85 -23.93 -18.11
CA LEU A 363 -0.60 -23.90 -18.31
C LEU A 363 -1.02 -24.55 -19.65
N MET A 364 -0.19 -24.47 -20.69
CA MET A 364 -0.44 -25.20 -21.95
C MET A 364 -0.45 -26.72 -21.74
N GLY A 365 0.39 -27.24 -20.83
CA GLY A 365 0.42 -28.65 -20.45
C GLY A 365 -0.88 -29.10 -19.79
N ALA A 366 -1.50 -28.26 -18.95
CA ALA A 366 -2.83 -28.54 -18.38
C ALA A 366 -3.91 -28.61 -19.46
N GLY A 367 -3.82 -27.77 -20.50
CA GLY A 367 -4.71 -27.84 -21.66
C GLY A 367 -4.59 -29.17 -22.44
N ALA A 368 -3.37 -29.71 -22.55
CA ALA A 368 -3.14 -31.03 -23.15
C ALA A 368 -3.74 -32.16 -22.30
N PHE A 369 -3.54 -32.13 -20.98
CA PHE A 369 -4.16 -33.08 -20.05
C PHE A 369 -5.69 -33.08 -20.13
N PHE A 370 -6.30 -31.90 -20.24
CA PHE A 370 -7.75 -31.78 -20.41
C PHE A 370 -8.23 -32.38 -21.74
N CYS A 371 -7.50 -32.14 -22.83
CA CYS A 371 -7.81 -32.76 -24.13
C CYS A 371 -7.67 -34.29 -24.09
N ASP A 372 -6.67 -34.80 -23.37
CA ASP A 372 -6.48 -36.23 -23.12
C ASP A 372 -7.64 -36.84 -22.33
N MET A 373 -8.13 -36.15 -21.31
CA MET A 373 -9.31 -36.59 -20.54
C MET A 373 -10.56 -36.66 -21.44
N ILE A 374 -10.76 -35.68 -22.32
CA ILE A 374 -11.87 -35.68 -23.29
C ILE A 374 -11.73 -36.85 -24.28
N LEU A 375 -10.52 -37.08 -24.81
CA LEU A 375 -10.23 -38.17 -25.74
C LEU A 375 -10.50 -39.55 -25.12
N LEU A 376 -10.12 -39.74 -23.85
CA LEU A 376 -10.23 -41.02 -23.15
C LEU A 376 -11.65 -41.32 -22.65
N TYR A 377 -12.39 -40.31 -22.19
CA TYR A 377 -13.66 -40.57 -21.49
C TYR A 377 -14.92 -40.15 -22.26
N LEU A 378 -14.84 -39.15 -23.15
CA LEU A 378 -16.04 -38.55 -23.78
C LEU A 378 -16.21 -38.95 -25.25
N MET A 379 -15.19 -39.52 -25.89
CA MET A 379 -15.25 -39.84 -27.30
C MET A 379 -15.78 -41.24 -27.57
N LYS A 380 -16.67 -41.38 -28.56
CA LYS A 380 -17.26 -42.67 -28.99
C LYS A 380 -16.23 -43.73 -29.47
N LYS A 381 -14.99 -43.32 -29.78
CA LYS A 381 -13.86 -44.20 -30.15
C LYS A 381 -12.77 -44.25 -29.08
N SER A 382 -13.13 -44.01 -27.81
CA SER A 382 -12.21 -43.99 -26.67
C SER A 382 -11.44 -45.30 -26.49
N ASP A 383 -12.09 -46.46 -26.65
CA ASP A 383 -11.45 -47.77 -26.45
C ASP A 383 -10.25 -48.00 -27.38
N SER A 384 -10.40 -47.67 -28.67
CA SER A 384 -9.29 -47.75 -29.65
C SER A 384 -8.14 -46.77 -29.37
N TYR A 385 -8.41 -45.66 -28.67
CA TYR A 385 -7.35 -44.74 -28.24
C TYR A 385 -6.69 -45.23 -26.94
N ARG A 386 -7.47 -45.82 -26.03
CA ARG A 386 -7.00 -46.39 -24.77
C ARG A 386 -6.04 -47.57 -25.00
N GLU A 387 -6.37 -48.48 -25.91
CA GLU A 387 -5.50 -49.60 -26.30
C GLU A 387 -4.19 -49.16 -26.92
N ARG A 388 -4.18 -48.02 -27.63
CA ARG A 388 -2.96 -47.45 -28.20
C ARG A 388 -2.13 -46.68 -27.19
N LYS A 389 -2.76 -46.11 -26.15
CA LYS A 389 -2.11 -45.29 -25.13
C LYS A 389 -1.56 -46.09 -23.96
N PHE A 390 -2.22 -47.17 -23.58
CA PHE A 390 -1.83 -48.01 -22.44
C PHE A 390 -1.49 -49.41 -22.93
N GLU A 391 -0.25 -49.84 -22.68
CA GLU A 391 0.11 -51.25 -22.76
C GLU A 391 -0.30 -51.94 -21.45
N GLY A 392 -1.09 -53.01 -21.55
CA GLY A 392 -1.47 -53.81 -20.37
C GLY A 392 -0.25 -54.54 -19.79
N PRO A 393 -0.17 -54.74 -18.46
CA PRO A 393 0.86 -55.60 -17.89
C PRO A 393 0.69 -57.01 -18.46
N LYS A 394 1.73 -57.49 -19.16
CA LYS A 394 1.80 -58.87 -19.63
C LYS A 394 2.30 -59.80 -18.54
#